data_AF-A0A969JZ82-F1
#
_entry.id   AF-A0A969JZ82-F1
#
_cell.length_a   1.000
_cell.length_b   1.000
_cell.length_c   1.000
_cell.angle_alpha   90.00
_cell.angle_beta   90.00
_cell.angle_gamma   90.00
#
_symmetry.space_group_name_H-M   'P 1'
#
loop_
_entity.id
_entity.type
_entity.pdbx_description
1 polymer ?
#
loop_
_entity_poly.entity_id
_entity_poly.type
_entity_poly.pdbx_seq_one_letter_code
_entity_poly.pdbx_strand_id
1 'polypeptide(L)'
;MTYFGFLGLFLAIPIAILLGLTWRDARLGRQLPRRFASYSPWAILGLHLLLALVYTTPWDNYLVATSVWWYDQAKVTGIVFGYVPIEEYTFFLVQPIFTGLWLLFWLRRQPDVVQKGWENGRIRYTTLAILTVLWIVMVGILVTGWAPGTYMALILAWALVPIMVQIGYGGDILWQHRRLVLLGLVPPTLFLAAADTLAIYDGIWTIDPAQTINWYLGGILPFEEFLFFLITNILVVFGMTLFLAAESQERLIQLKTAVAQWRASRLPIASEK
;
A
#
# COMPACT_ATOMS: atom_id res chain seq x y z
N MET A 1 -8.92 -12.90 22.12
CA MET A 1 -8.03 -11.79 22.50
C MET A 1 -8.72 -10.44 22.22
N THR A 2 -8.33 -9.33 22.86
CA THR A 2 -8.85 -7.99 22.48
C THR A 2 -8.15 -7.46 21.23
N TYR A 3 -8.75 -6.49 20.53
CA TYR A 3 -8.16 -5.95 19.30
C TYR A 3 -6.82 -5.23 19.58
N PHE A 4 -6.71 -4.41 20.62
CA PHE A 4 -5.39 -3.87 21.00
C PHE A 4 -4.38 -4.95 21.40
N GLY A 5 -4.83 -6.05 22.02
CA GLY A 5 -3.97 -7.21 22.29
C GLY A 5 -3.43 -7.84 21.00
N PHE A 6 -4.28 -7.97 19.98
CA PHE A 6 -3.88 -8.43 18.65
C PHE A 6 -2.84 -7.51 18.02
N LEU A 7 -3.09 -6.19 18.00
CA LEU A 7 -2.15 -5.21 17.46
C LEU A 7 -0.82 -5.23 18.22
N GLY A 8 -0.87 -5.39 19.55
CA GLY A 8 0.32 -5.54 20.39
C GLY A 8 1.17 -6.75 19.98
N LEU A 9 0.54 -7.92 19.86
CA LEU A 9 1.22 -9.17 19.57
C LEU A 9 1.76 -9.24 18.14
N PHE A 10 0.92 -8.90 17.16
CA PHE A 10 1.21 -9.13 15.75
C PHE A 10 1.81 -7.92 15.03
N LEU A 11 1.71 -6.70 15.57
CA LEU A 11 2.32 -5.52 14.94
C LEU A 11 3.32 -4.83 15.84
N ALA A 12 2.99 -4.53 17.11
CA ALA A 12 3.89 -3.77 17.97
C ALA A 12 5.21 -4.52 18.25
N ILE A 13 5.15 -5.83 18.53
CA ILE A 13 6.37 -6.63 18.75
C ILE A 13 7.24 -6.70 17.48
N PRO A 14 6.74 -7.10 16.29
CA PRO A 14 7.54 -7.06 15.06
C PRO A 14 8.09 -5.68 14.71
N ILE A 15 7.30 -4.62 14.91
CA ILE A 15 7.77 -3.23 14.71
C ILE A 15 8.92 -2.90 15.65
N ALA A 16 8.83 -3.25 16.94
CA ALA A 16 9.90 -3.02 17.90
C ALA A 16 11.20 -3.76 17.49
N ILE A 17 11.08 -5.00 16.99
CA ILE A 17 12.20 -5.77 16.46
C ILE A 17 12.81 -5.05 15.24
N LEU A 18 11.99 -4.60 14.28
CA LEU A 18 12.46 -3.90 13.07
C LEU A 18 13.08 -2.54 13.37
N LEU A 19 12.59 -1.82 14.38
CA LEU A 19 13.20 -0.59 14.90
C LEU A 19 14.56 -0.89 15.54
N GLY A 20 14.67 -1.95 16.34
CA GLY A 20 15.95 -2.41 16.90
C GLY A 20 16.96 -2.80 15.81
N LEU A 21 16.50 -3.48 14.75
CA LEU A 21 17.33 -3.80 13.58
C LEU A 21 17.75 -2.54 12.82
N THR A 22 16.86 -1.56 12.68
CA THR A 22 17.16 -0.26 12.05
C THR A 22 18.19 0.52 12.86
N TRP A 23 18.06 0.54 14.19
CA TRP A 23 19.04 1.14 15.08
C TRP A 23 20.40 0.43 14.99
N ARG A 24 20.42 -0.90 14.98
CA ARG A 24 21.64 -1.69 14.78
C ARG A 24 22.31 -1.39 13.44
N ASP A 25 21.54 -1.36 12.35
CA ASP A 25 22.07 -1.03 11.02
C ASP A 25 22.70 0.38 11.03
N ALA A 26 22.08 1.36 11.68
CA ALA A 26 22.63 2.70 11.84
C ALA A 26 23.95 2.72 12.64
N ARG A 27 24.03 1.94 13.74
CA ARG A 27 25.27 1.81 14.54
C ARG A 27 26.40 1.14 13.78
N LEU A 28 26.07 0.25 12.84
CA LEU A 28 27.03 -0.41 11.95
C LEU A 28 27.34 0.41 10.69
N GLY A 29 26.83 1.63 10.56
CA GLY A 29 27.05 2.48 9.38
C GLY A 29 26.37 1.97 8.11
N ARG A 30 25.41 1.04 8.20
CA ARG A 30 24.64 0.54 7.06
C ARG A 30 23.58 1.56 6.66
N GLN A 31 23.85 2.29 5.58
CA GLN A 31 22.95 3.30 5.03
C GLN A 31 22.17 2.76 3.82
N LEU A 32 21.20 3.55 3.34
CA LEU A 32 20.57 3.25 2.06
C LEU A 32 21.58 3.41 0.92
N PRO A 33 21.59 2.52 -0.09
CA PRO A 33 22.37 2.73 -1.31
C PRO A 33 22.02 4.06 -1.97
N ARG A 34 22.97 4.66 -2.70
CA ARG A 34 22.78 6.00 -3.31
C ARG A 34 21.57 6.04 -4.24
N ARG A 35 21.32 4.94 -4.97
CA ARG A 35 20.15 4.79 -5.84
C ARG A 35 18.80 4.78 -5.13
N PHE A 36 18.76 4.64 -3.80
CA PHE A 36 17.56 4.69 -2.97
C PHE A 36 17.60 5.83 -1.93
N ALA A 37 18.48 6.80 -2.11
CA ALA A 37 18.70 7.90 -1.17
C ALA A 37 18.14 9.23 -1.67
N SER A 38 17.17 9.23 -2.60
CA SER A 38 16.62 10.44 -3.21
C SER A 38 15.87 11.34 -2.23
N TYR A 39 15.16 10.73 -1.28
CA TYR A 39 14.44 11.43 -0.21
C TYR A 39 14.70 10.75 1.14
N SER A 40 14.38 11.46 2.22
CA SER A 40 14.43 10.88 3.57
C SER A 40 13.43 9.71 3.68
N PRO A 41 13.87 8.48 4.01
CA PRO A 41 12.95 7.35 4.16
C PRO A 41 11.92 7.56 5.27
N TRP A 42 12.27 8.33 6.30
CA TRP A 42 11.36 8.66 7.40
C TRP A 42 10.29 9.66 7.00
N ALA A 43 10.63 10.65 6.17
CA ALA A 43 9.66 11.60 5.65
C ALA A 43 8.66 10.89 4.71
N ILE A 44 9.16 10.01 3.84
CA ILE A 44 8.31 9.22 2.95
C ILE A 44 7.43 8.25 3.74
N LEU A 45 7.96 7.58 4.79
CA LEU A 45 7.13 6.75 5.65
C LEU A 45 6.04 7.57 6.35
N GLY A 46 6.39 8.74 6.92
CA GLY A 46 5.42 9.66 7.53
C GLY A 46 4.33 10.12 6.57
N LEU A 47 4.68 10.37 5.29
CA LEU A 47 3.69 10.65 4.25
C LEU A 47 2.73 9.47 4.05
N HIS A 48 3.21 8.23 4.04
CA HIS A 48 2.34 7.06 3.92
C HIS A 48 1.42 6.91 5.14
N LEU A 49 1.85 7.28 6.34
CA LEU A 49 0.97 7.28 7.52
C LEU A 49 -0.18 8.27 7.37
N LEU A 50 0.14 9.49 6.92
CA LEU A 50 -0.87 10.51 6.66
C LEU A 50 -1.84 10.07 5.55
N LEU A 51 -1.31 9.52 4.46
CA LEU A 51 -2.12 9.03 3.34
C LEU A 51 -3.01 7.87 3.77
N ALA A 52 -2.47 6.89 4.50
CA ALA A 52 -3.25 5.76 5.02
C ALA A 52 -4.37 6.25 5.93
N LEU A 53 -4.08 7.16 6.86
CA LEU A 53 -5.11 7.72 7.74
C LEU A 53 -6.20 8.45 6.94
N VAL A 54 -5.84 9.39 6.07
CA VAL A 54 -6.82 10.23 5.35
C VAL A 54 -7.59 9.44 4.29
N TYR A 55 -6.92 8.58 3.55
CA TYR A 55 -7.50 7.89 2.40
C TYR A 55 -8.28 6.62 2.79
N THR A 56 -7.87 5.94 3.86
CA THR A 56 -8.56 4.72 4.34
C THR A 56 -9.75 5.06 5.23
N THR A 57 -9.70 6.14 6.02
CA THR A 57 -10.80 6.52 6.94
C THR A 57 -12.19 6.51 6.29
N PRO A 58 -12.47 7.20 5.17
CA PRO A 58 -13.81 7.21 4.59
C PRO A 58 -14.21 5.85 4.01
N TRP A 59 -13.25 5.11 3.45
CA TRP A 59 -13.48 3.79 2.86
C TRP A 59 -13.85 2.76 3.94
N ASP A 60 -13.11 2.74 5.03
CA ASP A 60 -13.32 1.76 6.10
C ASP A 60 -14.59 2.06 6.91
N ASN A 61 -14.87 3.34 7.16
CA ASN A 61 -16.16 3.74 7.74
C ASN A 61 -17.33 3.32 6.87
N TYR A 62 -17.21 3.40 5.55
CA TYR A 62 -18.24 2.93 4.64
C TYR A 62 -18.45 1.42 4.77
N LEU A 63 -17.38 0.62 4.78
CA LEU A 63 -17.46 -0.83 4.92
C LEU A 63 -18.20 -1.26 6.19
N VAL A 64 -17.87 -0.64 7.33
CA VAL A 64 -18.50 -0.96 8.61
C VAL A 64 -19.94 -0.43 8.66
N ALA A 65 -20.19 0.77 8.12
CA ALA A 65 -21.55 1.32 8.05
C ALA A 65 -22.50 0.49 7.18
N THR A 66 -22.00 -0.17 6.14
CA THR A 66 -22.77 -1.07 5.27
C THR A 66 -22.65 -2.55 5.67
N SER A 67 -22.09 -2.82 6.85
CA SER A 67 -21.96 -4.17 7.42
C SER A 67 -21.25 -5.17 6.52
N VAL A 68 -20.31 -4.72 5.68
CA VAL A 68 -19.41 -5.63 4.95
C VAL A 68 -18.59 -6.45 5.95
N TRP A 69 -18.24 -5.82 7.07
CA TRP A 69 -17.67 -6.46 8.23
C TRP A 69 -17.95 -5.64 9.49
N TRP A 70 -17.80 -6.26 10.66
CA TRP A 70 -18.03 -5.61 11.95
C TRP A 70 -17.18 -6.23 13.06
N TYR A 71 -17.11 -5.52 14.20
CA TYR A 71 -16.32 -5.90 15.36
C TYR A 71 -17.19 -6.48 16.48
N ASP A 72 -16.61 -7.42 17.23
CA ASP A 72 -17.15 -7.82 18.53
C ASP A 72 -16.95 -6.69 19.55
N GLN A 73 -18.07 -6.15 20.05
CA GLN A 73 -18.07 -5.03 20.99
C GLN A 73 -17.35 -5.35 22.31
N ALA A 74 -17.24 -6.63 22.68
CA ALA A 74 -16.50 -7.05 23.87
C ALA A 74 -14.98 -7.08 23.67
N LYS A 75 -14.50 -6.94 22.43
CA LYS A 75 -13.07 -7.03 22.07
C LYS A 75 -12.47 -5.69 21.65
N VAL A 76 -13.28 -4.65 21.53
CA VAL A 76 -12.85 -3.27 21.28
C VAL A 76 -13.07 -2.40 22.53
N THR A 77 -12.38 -1.27 22.60
CA THR A 77 -12.47 -0.31 23.71
C THR A 77 -13.78 0.47 23.76
N GLY A 78 -14.56 0.46 22.67
CA GLY A 78 -15.79 1.25 22.54
C GLY A 78 -15.56 2.72 22.16
N ILE A 79 -14.31 3.15 21.98
CA ILE A 79 -14.00 4.48 21.43
C ILE A 79 -14.12 4.40 19.91
N VAL A 80 -15.15 5.05 19.35
CA VAL A 80 -15.50 4.98 17.93
C VAL A 80 -15.42 6.36 17.29
N PHE A 81 -14.82 6.44 16.11
CA PHE A 81 -14.86 7.63 15.25
C PHE A 81 -15.61 7.27 13.96
N GLY A 82 -16.79 7.86 13.79
CA GLY A 82 -17.75 7.43 12.77
C GLY A 82 -18.37 6.09 13.16
N TYR A 83 -18.00 5.02 12.46
CA TYR A 83 -18.45 3.64 12.69
C TYR A 83 -17.33 2.71 13.17
N VAL A 84 -16.09 3.17 13.05
CA VAL A 84 -14.87 2.37 13.20
C VAL A 84 -14.23 2.62 14.57
N PRO A 85 -13.81 1.56 15.29
CA PRO A 85 -13.14 1.68 16.58
C PRO A 85 -11.71 2.23 16.46
N ILE A 86 -11.20 2.90 17.50
CA ILE A 86 -9.86 3.52 17.52
C ILE A 86 -8.71 2.52 17.26
N GLU A 87 -8.92 1.25 17.57
CA GLU A 87 -8.00 0.16 17.27
C GLU A 87 -7.73 0.06 15.77
N GLU A 88 -8.75 0.21 14.93
CA GLU A 88 -8.61 0.14 13.48
C GLU A 88 -7.85 1.35 12.93
N TYR A 89 -8.11 2.55 13.45
CA TYR A 89 -7.29 3.73 13.13
C TYR A 89 -5.83 3.54 13.56
N THR A 90 -5.59 2.79 14.65
CA THR A 90 -4.24 2.40 15.04
C THR A 90 -3.64 1.44 14.01
N PHE A 91 -4.42 0.46 13.52
CA PHE A 91 -4.02 -0.45 12.45
C PHE A 91 -3.63 0.31 11.16
N PHE A 92 -4.38 1.35 10.76
CA PHE A 92 -4.06 2.20 9.60
C PHE A 92 -2.65 2.82 9.70
N LEU A 93 -2.15 3.04 10.91
CA LEU A 93 -0.82 3.61 11.16
C LEU A 93 0.24 2.51 11.34
N VAL A 94 -0.04 1.47 12.12
CA VAL A 94 0.97 0.45 12.43
C VAL A 94 1.26 -0.49 11.27
N GLN A 95 0.29 -0.74 10.37
CA GLN A 95 0.52 -1.58 9.19
C GLN A 95 1.53 -0.96 8.23
N PRO A 96 1.42 0.32 7.81
CA PRO A 96 2.44 0.93 6.96
C PRO A 96 3.79 1.08 7.67
N ILE A 97 3.82 1.29 8.99
CA ILE A 97 5.07 1.28 9.77
C ILE A 97 5.76 -0.08 9.66
N PHE A 98 5.03 -1.16 9.90
CA PHE A 98 5.55 -2.53 9.80
C PHE A 98 6.12 -2.81 8.40
N THR A 99 5.31 -2.60 7.36
CA THR A 99 5.72 -2.87 5.97
C THR A 99 6.84 -1.96 5.50
N GLY A 100 6.78 -0.66 5.86
CA GLY A 100 7.81 0.30 5.53
C GLY A 100 9.16 -0.01 6.18
N LEU A 101 9.17 -0.36 7.47
CA LEU A 101 10.39 -0.78 8.16
C LEU A 101 10.95 -2.09 7.60
N TRP A 102 10.08 -3.04 7.25
CA TRP A 102 10.47 -4.29 6.59
C TRP A 102 11.14 -4.04 5.24
N LEU A 103 10.56 -3.16 4.41
CA LEU A 103 11.16 -2.76 3.14
C LEU A 103 12.50 -2.06 3.35
N LEU A 104 12.59 -1.14 4.33
CA LEU A 104 13.84 -0.44 4.65
C LEU A 104 14.95 -1.38 5.10
N PHE A 105 14.62 -2.44 5.84
CA PHE A 105 15.56 -3.50 6.21
C PHE A 105 16.19 -4.15 4.96
N TRP A 106 15.39 -4.48 3.94
CA TRP A 106 15.89 -5.08 2.70
C TRP A 106 16.61 -4.08 1.79
N LEU A 107 16.15 -2.84 1.75
CA LEU A 107 16.78 -1.74 0.99
C LEU A 107 18.23 -1.49 1.46
N ARG A 108 18.47 -1.44 2.77
CA ARG A 108 19.82 -1.26 3.35
C ARG A 108 20.78 -2.44 3.08
N ARG A 109 20.25 -3.57 2.59
CA ARG A 109 21.02 -4.77 2.24
C ARG A 109 21.24 -4.92 0.74
N GLN A 110 20.73 -3.98 -0.06
CA GLN A 110 20.99 -3.97 -1.49
C GLN A 110 22.40 -3.47 -1.79
N PRO A 111 23.09 -4.00 -2.81
CA PRO A 111 24.41 -3.52 -3.18
C PRO A 111 24.33 -2.12 -3.78
N ASP A 112 25.29 -1.26 -3.45
CA ASP A 112 25.42 0.10 -4.01
C ASP A 112 26.11 0.06 -5.38
N VAL A 113 25.43 -0.58 -6.33
CA VAL A 113 25.88 -0.70 -7.72
C VAL A 113 24.94 0.14 -8.59
N VAL A 114 25.53 1.01 -9.40
CA VAL A 114 24.79 1.77 -10.42
C VAL A 114 24.24 0.77 -11.44
N GLN A 115 22.91 0.72 -11.53
CA GLN A 115 22.23 -0.04 -12.57
C GLN A 115 21.72 0.94 -13.62
N LYS A 116 21.88 0.61 -14.89
CA LYS A 116 21.24 1.37 -15.95
C LYS A 116 19.73 1.24 -15.78
N GLY A 117 19.04 2.38 -15.71
CA GLY A 117 17.58 2.42 -15.64
C GLY A 117 16.97 1.59 -16.77
N TRP A 118 16.01 0.73 -16.41
CA TRP A 118 15.25 -0.05 -17.36
C TRP A 118 13.99 0.72 -17.77
N GLU A 119 14.05 1.36 -18.93
CA GLU A 119 12.90 2.04 -19.50
C GLU A 119 12.10 1.07 -20.39
N ASN A 120 10.91 0.71 -19.95
CA ASN A 120 9.99 -0.09 -20.75
C ASN A 120 8.57 0.50 -20.71
N GLY A 121 8.35 1.48 -21.58
CA GLY A 121 7.04 2.11 -21.73
C GLY A 121 5.94 1.12 -22.07
N ARG A 122 6.23 0.06 -22.85
CA ARG A 122 5.22 -0.93 -23.25
C ARG A 122 4.68 -1.69 -22.03
N ILE A 123 5.55 -2.22 -21.17
CA ILE A 123 5.11 -2.92 -19.95
C ILE A 123 4.31 -1.96 -19.06
N ARG A 124 4.81 -0.74 -18.87
CA ARG A 124 4.15 0.27 -18.04
C ARG A 124 2.72 0.60 -18.52
N TYR A 125 2.56 0.92 -19.80
CA TYR A 125 1.25 1.30 -20.35
C TYR A 125 0.31 0.10 -20.54
N THR A 126 0.83 -1.09 -20.88
CA THR A 126 0.01 -2.30 -20.94
C THR A 126 -0.53 -2.67 -19.56
N THR A 127 0.32 -2.65 -18.52
CA THR A 127 -0.13 -2.91 -17.14
C THR A 127 -1.15 -1.86 -16.70
N LEU A 128 -0.90 -0.57 -16.98
CA LEU A 128 -1.85 0.50 -16.68
C LEU A 128 -3.22 0.27 -17.35
N ALA A 129 -3.23 -0.13 -18.63
CA ALA A 129 -4.47 -0.42 -19.35
C ALA A 129 -5.23 -1.61 -18.74
N ILE A 130 -4.53 -2.69 -18.37
CA ILE A 130 -5.13 -3.86 -17.70
C ILE A 130 -5.75 -3.44 -16.36
N LEU A 131 -5.03 -2.66 -15.55
CA LEU A 131 -5.53 -2.17 -14.26
C LEU A 131 -6.73 -1.23 -14.43
N THR A 132 -6.75 -0.43 -15.50
CA THR A 132 -7.87 0.46 -15.82
C THR A 132 -9.12 -0.35 -16.16
N VAL A 133 -8.99 -1.39 -16.99
CA VAL A 133 -10.11 -2.28 -17.32
C VAL A 133 -10.59 -3.00 -16.05
N LEU A 134 -9.68 -3.52 -15.23
CA LEU A 134 -10.04 -4.16 -13.96
C LEU A 134 -10.80 -3.19 -13.04
N TRP A 135 -10.33 -1.96 -12.91
CA TRP A 135 -11.00 -0.94 -12.10
C TRP A 135 -12.41 -0.64 -12.61
N ILE A 136 -12.60 -0.49 -13.94
CA ILE A 136 -13.92 -0.30 -14.54
C ILE A 136 -14.86 -1.48 -14.22
N VAL A 137 -14.36 -2.71 -14.29
CA VAL A 137 -15.16 -3.91 -13.95
C VAL A 137 -15.58 -3.87 -12.47
N MET A 138 -14.66 -3.52 -11.56
CA MET A 138 -14.97 -3.44 -10.12
C MET A 138 -16.00 -2.35 -9.82
N VAL A 139 -15.86 -1.16 -10.43
CA VAL A 139 -16.89 -0.11 -10.34
C VAL A 139 -18.22 -0.59 -10.90
N GLY A 140 -18.20 -1.32 -12.03
CA GLY A 140 -19.39 -1.94 -12.61
C GLY A 140 -20.10 -2.89 -11.64
N ILE A 141 -19.36 -3.73 -10.91
CA ILE A 141 -19.89 -4.63 -9.87
C ILE A 141 -20.58 -3.84 -8.74
N LEU A 142 -19.98 -2.73 -8.29
CA LEU A 142 -20.60 -1.88 -7.27
C LEU A 142 -21.90 -1.25 -7.77
N VAL A 143 -21.93 -0.80 -9.02
CA VAL A 143 -23.11 -0.18 -9.64
C VAL A 143 -24.26 -1.18 -9.82
N THR A 144 -23.95 -2.45 -10.11
CA THR A 144 -25.00 -3.48 -10.25
C THR A 144 -25.56 -3.96 -8.91
N GLY A 145 -24.91 -3.66 -7.79
CA GLY A 145 -25.34 -4.10 -6.46
C GLY A 145 -25.20 -5.61 -6.25
N TRP A 146 -24.28 -6.27 -6.95
CA TRP A 146 -24.07 -7.71 -6.79
C TRP A 146 -23.41 -8.01 -5.43
N ALA A 147 -24.22 -8.40 -4.44
CA ALA A 147 -23.82 -8.54 -3.05
C ALA A 147 -22.52 -9.36 -2.86
N PRO A 148 -22.37 -10.61 -3.38
CA PRO A 148 -21.15 -11.40 -3.20
C PRO A 148 -19.86 -10.74 -3.72
N GLY A 149 -19.96 -9.83 -4.68
CA GLY A 149 -18.80 -9.12 -5.24
C GLY A 149 -18.45 -7.82 -4.50
N THR A 150 -19.26 -7.41 -3.51
CA THR A 150 -19.19 -6.08 -2.90
C THR A 150 -17.86 -5.84 -2.23
N TYR A 151 -17.40 -6.76 -1.36
CA TYR A 151 -16.19 -6.52 -0.60
C TYR A 151 -14.95 -6.45 -1.50
N MET A 152 -14.80 -7.44 -2.39
CA MET A 152 -13.77 -7.48 -3.43
C MET A 152 -13.73 -6.20 -4.27
N ALA A 153 -14.90 -5.76 -4.75
CA ALA A 153 -15.01 -4.59 -5.59
C ALA A 153 -14.71 -3.29 -4.83
N LEU A 154 -15.08 -3.19 -3.55
CA LEU A 154 -14.74 -2.04 -2.70
C LEU A 154 -13.23 -1.94 -2.47
N ILE A 155 -12.53 -3.06 -2.21
CA ILE A 155 -11.06 -3.08 -2.07
C ILE A 155 -10.40 -2.57 -3.36
N LEU A 156 -10.76 -3.16 -4.50
CA LEU A 156 -10.09 -2.90 -5.77
C LEU A 156 -10.48 -1.53 -6.36
N ALA A 157 -11.74 -1.09 -6.27
CA ALA A 157 -12.15 0.21 -6.75
C ALA A 157 -11.43 1.35 -6.00
N TRP A 158 -11.23 1.19 -4.68
CA TRP A 158 -10.50 2.14 -3.84
C TRP A 158 -9.00 2.16 -4.11
N ALA A 159 -8.36 0.99 -4.14
CA ALA A 159 -6.90 0.92 -4.18
C ALA A 159 -6.30 1.01 -5.58
N LEU A 160 -7.02 0.56 -6.62
CA LEU A 160 -6.44 0.59 -7.96
C LEU A 160 -6.19 2.01 -8.47
N VAL A 161 -6.92 3.02 -7.98
CA VAL A 161 -6.68 4.43 -8.35
C VAL A 161 -5.24 4.87 -8.04
N PRO A 162 -4.76 4.85 -6.78
CA PRO A 162 -3.37 5.17 -6.47
C PRO A 162 -2.38 4.17 -7.08
N ILE A 163 -2.70 2.88 -7.19
CA ILE A 163 -1.80 1.88 -7.83
C ILE A 163 -1.58 2.22 -9.31
N MET A 164 -2.63 2.60 -10.03
CA MET A 164 -2.53 3.03 -11.43
C MET A 164 -1.63 4.25 -11.58
N VAL A 165 -1.70 5.22 -10.67
CA VAL A 165 -0.77 6.37 -10.65
C VAL A 165 0.67 5.91 -10.46
N GLN A 166 0.93 5.01 -9.52
CA GLN A 166 2.27 4.49 -9.24
C GLN A 166 2.83 3.67 -10.42
N ILE A 167 2.01 2.80 -11.01
CA ILE A 167 2.37 2.02 -12.20
C ILE A 167 2.60 2.93 -13.40
N GLY A 168 1.68 3.87 -13.67
CA GLY A 168 1.83 4.83 -14.76
C GLY A 168 3.09 5.70 -14.62
N TYR A 169 3.46 6.05 -13.38
CA TYR A 169 4.67 6.79 -13.11
C TYR A 169 5.94 5.95 -13.30
N GLY A 170 6.02 4.78 -12.68
CA GLY A 170 7.27 4.02 -12.57
C GLY A 170 7.13 2.50 -12.53
N GLY A 171 6.12 1.92 -13.18
CA GLY A 171 5.93 0.47 -13.24
C GLY A 171 7.15 -0.30 -13.79
N ASP A 172 7.92 0.34 -14.67
CA ASP A 172 9.20 -0.17 -15.16
C ASP A 172 10.32 -0.10 -14.10
N ILE A 173 10.42 1.00 -13.35
CA ILE A 173 11.34 1.12 -12.19
C ILE A 173 11.04 0.04 -11.14
N LEU A 174 9.75 -0.19 -10.85
CA LEU A 174 9.32 -1.25 -9.94
C LEU A 174 9.73 -2.64 -10.44
N TRP A 175 9.58 -2.90 -11.74
CA TRP A 175 9.98 -4.18 -12.35
C TRP A 175 11.49 -4.40 -12.39
N GLN A 176 12.27 -3.32 -12.60
CA GLN A 176 13.73 -3.34 -12.47
C GLN A 176 14.12 -3.84 -11.07
N HIS A 177 13.41 -3.38 -10.04
CA HIS A 177 13.61 -3.78 -8.64
C HIS A 177 12.68 -4.91 -8.17
N ARG A 178 12.14 -5.74 -9.09
CA ARG A 178 11.14 -6.78 -8.76
C ARG A 178 11.51 -7.70 -7.61
N ARG A 179 12.80 -8.05 -7.45
CA ARG A 179 13.24 -8.90 -6.32
C ARG A 179 13.03 -8.21 -4.98
N LEU A 180 13.41 -6.93 -4.89
CA LEU A 180 13.20 -6.14 -3.68
C LEU A 180 11.72 -5.89 -3.44
N VAL A 181 10.97 -5.58 -4.50
CA VAL A 181 9.50 -5.40 -4.43
C VAL A 181 8.84 -6.68 -3.91
N LEU A 182 9.18 -7.85 -4.45
CA LEU A 182 8.65 -9.13 -3.97
C LEU A 182 9.05 -9.43 -2.52
N LEU A 183 10.28 -9.11 -2.11
CA LEU A 183 10.72 -9.25 -0.71
C LEU A 183 9.99 -8.27 0.23
N GLY A 184 9.59 -7.10 -0.27
CA GLY A 184 8.78 -6.13 0.46
C GLY A 184 7.31 -6.54 0.56
N LEU A 185 6.78 -7.25 -0.44
CA LEU A 185 5.36 -7.61 -0.53
C LEU A 185 5.02 -8.95 0.11
N VAL A 186 5.71 -10.00 -0.30
CA VAL A 186 5.28 -11.38 -0.01
C VAL A 186 5.35 -11.69 1.50
N PRO A 187 6.47 -11.43 2.21
CA PRO A 187 6.54 -11.76 3.63
C PRO A 187 5.55 -10.97 4.50
N PRO A 188 5.42 -9.64 4.38
CA PRO A 188 4.41 -8.89 5.15
C PRO A 188 2.98 -9.33 4.83
N THR A 189 2.67 -9.61 3.56
CA THR A 189 1.32 -10.05 3.15
C THR A 189 0.97 -11.40 3.78
N LEU A 190 1.86 -12.38 3.68
CA LEU A 190 1.64 -13.70 4.25
C LEU A 190 1.55 -13.65 5.78
N PHE A 191 2.40 -12.85 6.41
CA PHE A 191 2.39 -12.67 7.87
C PHE A 191 1.08 -12.03 8.35
N LEU A 192 0.65 -10.94 7.71
CA LEU A 192 -0.59 -10.26 8.08
C LEU A 192 -1.82 -11.11 7.80
N ALA A 193 -1.88 -11.79 6.65
CA ALA A 193 -2.98 -12.72 6.35
C ALA A 193 -3.05 -13.88 7.36
N ALA A 194 -1.91 -14.40 7.80
CA ALA A 194 -1.88 -15.43 8.83
C ALA A 194 -2.33 -14.90 10.21
N ALA A 195 -1.92 -13.68 10.57
CA ALA A 195 -2.39 -13.03 11.79
C ALA A 195 -3.90 -12.76 11.73
N ASP A 196 -4.39 -12.26 10.61
CA ASP A 196 -5.81 -11.97 10.38
C ASP A 196 -6.69 -13.23 10.46
N THR A 197 -6.20 -14.35 9.93
CA THR A 197 -6.84 -15.66 10.09
C THR A 197 -7.10 -15.98 11.58
N LEU A 198 -6.14 -15.67 12.45
CA LEU A 198 -6.28 -15.87 13.90
C LEU A 198 -7.26 -14.87 14.51
N ALA A 199 -7.27 -13.62 14.05
CA ALA A 199 -8.20 -12.60 14.55
C ALA A 199 -9.66 -12.91 14.21
N ILE A 200 -9.94 -13.37 12.99
CA ILE A 200 -11.26 -13.83 12.56
C ILE A 200 -11.65 -15.08 13.34
N TYR A 201 -10.74 -16.04 13.53
CA TYR A 201 -11.00 -17.23 14.34
C TYR A 201 -11.32 -16.89 15.80
N ASP A 202 -10.59 -15.93 16.37
CA ASP A 202 -10.86 -15.40 17.72
C ASP A 202 -12.11 -14.52 17.77
N GLY A 203 -12.76 -14.23 16.62
CA GLY A 203 -13.95 -13.39 16.50
C GLY A 203 -13.71 -11.93 16.90
N ILE A 204 -12.53 -11.37 16.66
CA ILE A 204 -12.28 -9.93 16.89
C ILE A 204 -13.13 -9.11 15.93
N TRP A 205 -13.17 -9.54 14.66
CA TRP A 205 -14.11 -9.09 13.65
C TRP A 205 -14.72 -10.26 12.91
N THR A 206 -15.81 -9.98 12.19
CA THR A 206 -16.51 -10.93 11.34
C THR A 206 -16.80 -10.26 10.01
N ILE A 207 -16.49 -10.98 8.92
CA ILE A 207 -16.77 -10.54 7.55
C ILE A 207 -18.13 -11.14 7.13
N ASP A 208 -18.96 -10.35 6.45
CA ASP A 208 -20.27 -10.78 5.98
C ASP A 208 -20.16 -11.81 4.83
N PRO A 209 -20.62 -13.07 5.02
CA PRO A 209 -20.63 -14.07 3.95
C PRO A 209 -21.53 -13.68 2.77
N ALA A 210 -22.52 -12.82 2.97
CA ALA A 210 -23.40 -12.37 1.89
C ALA A 210 -22.73 -11.33 0.98
N GLN A 211 -21.71 -10.63 1.47
CA GLN A 211 -21.01 -9.57 0.74
C GLN A 211 -19.62 -9.98 0.22
N THR A 212 -19.29 -11.27 0.34
CA THR A 212 -18.04 -11.88 -0.08
C THR A 212 -18.24 -13.02 -1.07
N ILE A 213 -17.18 -13.34 -1.81
CA ILE A 213 -17.20 -14.39 -2.84
C ILE A 213 -17.21 -15.80 -2.23
N ASN A 214 -17.12 -15.92 -0.91
CA ASN A 214 -17.10 -17.18 -0.17
C ASN A 214 -15.98 -18.15 -0.56
N TRP A 215 -14.84 -17.62 -1.01
CA TRP A 215 -13.62 -18.39 -1.18
C TRP A 215 -12.71 -18.17 0.02
N TYR A 216 -12.40 -19.24 0.75
CA TYR A 216 -11.64 -19.17 1.99
C TYR A 216 -10.27 -19.85 1.87
N LEU A 217 -9.21 -19.14 2.28
CA LEU A 217 -7.86 -19.67 2.43
C LEU A 217 -7.75 -20.40 3.77
N GLY A 218 -7.29 -21.66 3.74
CA GLY A 218 -7.22 -22.50 4.95
C GLY A 218 -8.58 -22.78 5.60
N GLY A 219 -9.69 -22.52 4.89
CA GLY A 219 -11.06 -22.71 5.39
C GLY A 219 -11.54 -21.64 6.38
N ILE A 220 -10.75 -20.58 6.63
CA ILE A 220 -11.08 -19.56 7.64
C ILE A 220 -11.02 -18.15 7.04
N LEU A 221 -9.94 -17.80 6.34
CA LEU A 221 -9.69 -16.44 5.88
C LEU A 221 -10.39 -16.18 4.53
N PRO A 222 -11.35 -15.24 4.43
CA PRO A 222 -11.88 -14.83 3.13
C PRO A 222 -10.75 -14.37 2.20
N PHE A 223 -10.81 -14.72 0.92
CA PHE A 223 -9.79 -14.35 -0.06
C PHE A 223 -9.62 -12.83 -0.17
N GLU A 224 -10.70 -12.08 0.03
CA GLU A 224 -10.72 -10.62 0.11
C GLU A 224 -9.78 -10.06 1.18
N GLU A 225 -9.67 -10.70 2.35
CA GLU A 225 -8.76 -10.26 3.41
C GLU A 225 -7.29 -10.41 2.99
N PHE A 226 -6.95 -11.55 2.38
CA PHE A 226 -5.63 -11.74 1.80
C PHE A 226 -5.33 -10.69 0.72
N LEU A 227 -6.30 -10.41 -0.14
CA LEU A 227 -6.17 -9.37 -1.16
C LEU A 227 -6.01 -7.98 -0.53
N PHE A 228 -6.74 -7.66 0.54
CA PHE A 228 -6.62 -6.40 1.27
C PHE A 228 -5.19 -6.20 1.79
N PHE A 229 -4.59 -7.20 2.44
CA PHE A 229 -3.20 -7.12 2.88
C PHE A 229 -2.22 -7.00 1.71
N LEU A 230 -2.45 -7.74 0.62
CA LEU A 230 -1.61 -7.64 -0.57
C LEU A 230 -1.64 -6.22 -1.14
N ILE A 231 -2.84 -5.66 -1.30
CA ILE A 231 -3.08 -4.36 -1.92
C ILE A 231 -2.56 -3.21 -1.04
N THR A 232 -2.80 -3.25 0.27
CA THR A 232 -2.24 -2.25 1.21
C THR A 232 -0.71 -2.31 1.24
N ASN A 233 -0.12 -3.51 1.21
CA ASN A 233 1.33 -3.67 1.06
C ASN A 233 1.84 -3.16 -0.30
N ILE A 234 1.10 -3.35 -1.40
CA ILE A 234 1.42 -2.77 -2.71
C ILE A 234 1.51 -1.26 -2.61
N LEU A 235 0.51 -0.58 -2.04
CA LEU A 235 0.50 0.88 -1.91
C LEU A 235 1.75 1.41 -1.20
N VAL A 236 2.14 0.76 -0.10
CA VAL A 236 3.32 1.17 0.69
C VAL A 236 4.62 0.82 -0.03
N VAL A 237 4.77 -0.42 -0.51
CA VAL A 237 6.03 -0.88 -1.10
C VAL A 237 6.32 -0.16 -2.41
N PHE A 238 5.33 -0.01 -3.28
CA PHE A 238 5.50 0.70 -4.54
C PHE A 238 5.76 2.19 -4.29
N GLY A 239 4.94 2.84 -3.45
CA GLY A 239 5.11 4.24 -3.11
C GLY A 239 6.50 4.55 -2.54
N MET A 240 6.92 3.81 -1.51
CA MET A 240 8.25 3.99 -0.92
C MET A 240 9.38 3.69 -1.91
N THR A 241 9.28 2.61 -2.71
CA THR A 241 10.31 2.27 -3.70
C THR A 241 10.45 3.38 -4.74
N LEU A 242 9.33 3.89 -5.26
CA LEU A 242 9.33 4.95 -6.26
C LEU A 242 9.87 6.27 -5.71
N PHE A 243 9.46 6.70 -4.51
CA PHE A 243 9.98 7.94 -3.94
C PHE A 243 11.50 7.86 -3.67
N LEU A 244 11.99 6.71 -3.22
CA LEU A 244 13.39 6.55 -2.85
C LEU A 244 14.31 6.35 -4.07
N ALA A 245 13.83 5.71 -5.14
CA ALA A 245 14.59 5.42 -6.35
C ALA A 245 15.13 6.68 -7.05
N ALA A 246 16.41 6.67 -7.44
CA ALA A 246 17.05 7.76 -8.17
C ALA A 246 16.49 7.91 -9.58
N GLU A 247 16.13 6.79 -10.22
CA GLU A 247 15.48 6.73 -11.53
C GLU A 247 14.17 7.54 -11.55
N SER A 248 13.46 7.60 -10.43
CA SER A 248 12.27 8.43 -10.29
C SER A 248 12.59 9.93 -10.34
N GLN A 249 13.74 10.36 -9.81
CA GLN A 249 14.15 11.77 -9.87
C GLN A 249 14.53 12.17 -11.29
N GLU A 250 15.29 11.32 -11.97
CA GLU A 250 15.65 11.53 -13.38
C GLU A 250 14.39 11.69 -14.24
N ARG A 251 13.40 10.80 -14.04
CA ARG A 251 12.11 10.89 -14.72
C ARG A 251 11.33 12.14 -14.38
N LEU A 252 11.30 12.54 -13.11
CA LEU A 252 10.62 13.77 -12.69
C LEU A 252 11.23 15.00 -13.39
N ILE A 253 12.56 15.05 -13.52
CA ILE A 253 13.26 16.11 -14.23
C ILE A 253 12.90 16.10 -15.72
N GLN A 254 12.93 14.93 -16.37
CA GLN A 254 12.53 14.80 -17.78
C GLN A 254 11.09 15.28 -18.01
N LEU A 255 10.15 14.89 -17.14
CA LEU A 255 8.76 15.32 -17.22
C LEU A 255 8.62 16.84 -17.04
N LYS A 256 9.31 17.43 -16.05
CA LYS A 256 9.30 18.89 -15.83
C LYS A 256 9.84 19.65 -17.05
N THR A 257 10.94 19.17 -17.63
CA THR A 257 11.54 19.77 -18.84
C THR A 257 10.59 19.67 -20.04
N ALA A 258 9.97 18.51 -20.27
CA ALA A 258 9.01 18.32 -21.36
C ALA A 258 7.77 19.22 -21.19
N VAL A 259 7.24 19.35 -19.98
CA VAL A 259 6.12 20.25 -19.67
C VAL A 259 6.52 21.71 -19.89
N ALA A 260 7.72 22.12 -19.46
CA ALA A 260 8.22 23.48 -19.68
C ALA A 260 8.37 23.80 -21.17
N GLN A 261 8.94 22.88 -21.96
CA GLN A 261 9.06 23.02 -23.42
C GLN A 261 7.70 23.11 -24.10
N TRP A 262 6.73 22.29 -23.69
CA TRP A 262 5.36 22.33 -24.20
C TRP A 262 4.65 23.64 -23.85
N ARG A 263 4.86 24.20 -22.65
CA ARG A 263 4.33 25.52 -22.27
C ARG A 263 4.96 26.63 -23.10
N ALA A 264 6.27 26.59 -23.31
CA ALA A 264 7.00 27.58 -24.09
C ALA A 264 6.56 27.59 -25.57
N SER A 265 6.25 26.44 -26.17
CA SER A 265 5.75 26.37 -27.55
C SER A 265 4.30 26.82 -27.74
N ARG A 266 3.55 27.01 -26.64
CA ARG A 266 2.14 27.45 -26.62
C ARG A 266 1.98 28.94 -26.31
N LEU A 267 3.01 29.61 -25.78
CA LEU A 267 3.00 31.06 -25.58
C LEU A 267 3.39 31.72 -26.91
N PRO A 268 2.53 32.55 -27.53
CA PRO A 268 2.92 33.29 -28.72
C PRO A 268 4.09 34.20 -28.33
N ILE A 269 5.17 34.16 -29.12
CA ILE A 269 6.18 35.21 -29.08
C ILE A 269 5.40 36.50 -29.32
N ALA A 270 5.26 37.33 -28.29
CA ALA A 270 4.74 38.68 -28.46
C ALA A 270 5.66 39.34 -29.49
N SER A 271 5.18 39.49 -30.72
CA SER A 271 5.91 40.20 -31.76
C SER A 271 6.09 41.62 -31.26
N GLU A 272 7.32 41.98 -30.88
CA GLU A 272 7.70 43.37 -30.66
C GLU A 272 7.33 44.16 -31.93
N LYS A 273 6.42 45.12 -31.76
CA LYS A 273 6.15 46.19 -32.71
C LYS A 273 6.81 47.46 -32.19
#